data_AF-A0A439M8T5-F1
#
_entry.id   AF-A0A439M8T5-F1
#
_cell.length_a   1.000
_cell.length_b   1.000
_cell.length_c   1.000
_cell.angle_alpha   90.00
_cell.angle_beta   90.00
_cell.angle_gamma   90.00
#
_symmetry.space_group_name_H-M   'P 1'
#
loop_
_entity.id
_entity.type
_entity.pdbx_description
1 polymer ?
#
loop_
_entity_poly.entity_id
_entity_poly.type
_entity_poly.pdbx_seq_one_letter_code
_entity_poly.pdbx_strand_id
1 'polypeptide(L)'
;MRTNWASATAIALLLSLSTSAAHAEEVTAWRLFISDHADPKVTVIDAVDGGKLDTFQIKGPASLHRSESGRTVFAVQGSAGVVTGIASGISFEDHGE
;
A
#
# COMPACT_ATOMS: atom_id res chain seq x y z
N MET A 1 56.43 -26.00 -10.62
CA MET A 1 55.36 -25.19 -11.24
C MET A 1 55.07 -24.02 -10.32
N ARG A 2 55.35 -22.78 -10.75
CA ARG A 2 55.12 -21.56 -9.96
C ARG A 2 53.67 -21.14 -10.20
N THR A 3 52.82 -21.24 -9.19
CA THR A 3 51.43 -20.81 -9.30
C THR A 3 51.39 -19.27 -9.35
N ASN A 4 50.98 -18.73 -10.51
CA ASN A 4 50.87 -17.28 -10.73
C ASN A 4 49.68 -16.73 -9.92
N TRP A 5 49.95 -16.22 -8.72
CA TRP A 5 48.95 -15.61 -7.83
C TRP A 5 48.23 -14.40 -8.43
N ALA A 6 48.78 -13.79 -9.49
CA ALA A 6 48.17 -12.67 -10.20
C ALA A 6 46.84 -13.02 -10.90
N SER A 7 46.62 -14.29 -11.28
CA SER A 7 45.39 -14.71 -11.98
C SER A 7 44.20 -14.90 -11.03
N ALA A 8 44.44 -15.20 -9.75
CA ALA A 8 43.38 -15.38 -8.77
C ALA A 8 42.73 -14.05 -8.35
N THR A 9 43.50 -12.96 -8.36
CA THR A 9 43.01 -11.62 -7.97
C THR A 9 42.06 -11.01 -8.99
N ALA A 10 42.26 -11.29 -10.29
CA ALA A 10 41.41 -10.76 -11.36
C ALA A 10 39.99 -11.38 -11.35
N ILE A 11 39.86 -12.65 -10.97
CA ILE A 11 38.56 -13.33 -10.86
C ILE A 11 37.78 -12.81 -9.64
N ALA A 12 38.46 -12.60 -8.51
CA ALA A 12 37.83 -12.07 -7.30
C ALA A 12 37.24 -10.65 -7.50
N LEU A 13 37.91 -9.80 -8.30
CA LEU A 13 37.43 -8.44 -8.59
C LEU A 13 36.19 -8.42 -9.51
N LEU A 14 36.05 -9.42 -10.39
CA LEU A 14 34.89 -9.55 -11.28
C LEU A 14 33.64 -10.08 -10.55
N LEU A 15 33.80 -10.88 -9.48
CA LEU A 15 32.67 -11.30 -8.63
C LEU A 15 32.18 -10.20 -7.68
N SER A 16 33.00 -9.21 -7.35
CA SER A 16 32.58 -8.08 -6.51
C SER A 16 31.75 -7.02 -7.25
N LEU A 17 31.63 -7.09 -8.58
CA LEU A 17 30.84 -6.15 -9.38
C LEU A 17 29.39 -6.60 -9.62
N SER A 18 29.02 -7.82 -9.24
CA SER A 18 27.67 -8.36 -9.47
C SER A 18 26.72 -8.21 -8.29
N THR A 19 27.13 -7.60 -7.18
CA THR A 19 26.21 -7.14 -6.14
C THR A 19 25.51 -5.88 -6.62
N SER A 20 24.52 -6.04 -7.50
CA SER A 20 23.50 -5.03 -7.70
C SER A 20 22.81 -4.85 -6.35
N ALA A 21 22.99 -3.69 -5.71
CA ALA A 21 22.16 -3.32 -4.59
C ALA A 21 20.70 -3.36 -5.09
N ALA A 22 19.92 -4.31 -4.59
CA ALA A 22 18.49 -4.28 -4.77
C ALA A 22 17.99 -3.07 -4.00
N HIS A 23 17.87 -1.93 -4.67
CA HIS A 23 17.16 -0.78 -4.12
C HIS A 23 15.69 -1.18 -4.04
N ALA A 24 15.22 -1.47 -2.83
CA ALA A 24 13.79 -1.56 -2.59
C ALA A 24 13.21 -0.17 -2.85
N GLU A 25 12.39 -0.05 -3.89
CA GLU A 25 11.62 1.17 -4.12
C GLU A 25 10.59 1.28 -2.99
N GLU A 26 10.70 2.35 -2.18
CA GLU A 26 9.74 2.60 -1.11
C GLU A 26 8.41 3.03 -1.72
N VAL A 27 7.48 2.09 -1.84
CA VAL A 27 6.13 2.36 -2.37
C VAL A 27 5.29 2.99 -1.26
N THR A 28 5.08 4.30 -1.35
CA THR A 28 4.14 5.01 -0.49
C THR A 28 2.78 5.12 -1.18
N ALA A 29 1.73 4.61 -0.54
CA ALA A 29 0.35 4.72 -1.02
C ALA A 29 -0.58 5.23 0.10
N TRP A 30 -1.39 6.25 -0.22
CA TRP A 30 -2.38 6.82 0.69
C TRP A 30 -3.72 6.95 -0.03
N ARG A 31 -4.82 6.55 0.63
CA ARG A 31 -6.18 6.67 0.10
C ARG A 31 -7.06 7.47 1.06
N LEU A 32 -7.84 8.38 0.49
CA LEU A 32 -8.90 9.09 1.19
C LEU A 32 -10.22 8.38 0.92
N PHE A 33 -10.98 8.13 1.99
CA PHE A 33 -12.35 7.62 1.91
C PHE A 33 -13.27 8.73 2.39
N ILE A 34 -14.19 9.18 1.54
CA ILE A 34 -15.01 10.36 1.77
C ILE A 34 -16.47 9.96 1.66
N SER A 35 -17.20 10.00 2.77
CA SER A 35 -18.66 9.84 2.74
C SER A 35 -19.29 11.14 2.29
N ASP A 36 -20.28 11.03 1.41
CA ASP A 36 -21.17 12.14 1.14
C ASP A 36 -22.12 12.35 2.33
N HIS A 37 -22.49 13.61 2.58
CA HIS A 37 -23.36 13.99 3.68
C HIS A 37 -24.83 13.65 3.40
N ALA A 38 -25.26 13.71 2.14
CA ALA A 38 -26.64 13.49 1.74
C ALA A 38 -26.81 12.20 0.93
N ASP A 39 -25.95 11.98 -0.06
CA ASP A 39 -26.04 10.78 -0.90
C ASP A 39 -25.46 9.56 -0.16
N PRO A 40 -26.06 8.37 -0.30
CA PRO A 40 -25.55 7.16 0.33
C PRO A 40 -24.37 6.60 -0.49
N LYS A 41 -23.25 7.34 -0.54
CA LYS A 41 -22.05 6.95 -1.30
C LYS A 41 -20.77 7.27 -0.54
N VAL A 42 -19.73 6.45 -0.77
CA VAL A 42 -18.35 6.70 -0.34
C VAL A 42 -17.47 6.79 -1.57
N THR A 43 -16.77 7.91 -1.73
CA THR A 43 -15.80 8.12 -2.82
C THR A 43 -14.39 7.84 -2.31
N VAL A 44 -13.59 7.12 -3.10
CA VAL A 44 -12.18 6.85 -2.81
C VAL A 44 -11.31 7.69 -3.73
N ILE A 45 -10.35 8.39 -3.13
CA ILE A 45 -9.40 9.25 -3.84
C ILE A 45 -7.97 8.81 -3.48
N ASP A 46 -7.10 8.75 -4.47
CA ASP A 46 -5.66 8.64 -4.25
C ASP A 46 -5.15 9.95 -3.63
N ALA A 47 -4.54 9.86 -2.45
CA ALA A 47 -4.13 11.07 -1.73
C ALA A 47 -2.84 11.69 -2.29
N VAL A 48 -2.11 10.97 -3.15
CA VAL A 48 -0.86 11.44 -3.74
C VAL A 48 -1.14 12.31 -4.96
N ASP A 49 -1.98 11.84 -5.90
CA ASP A 49 -2.27 12.57 -7.14
C ASP A 49 -3.67 13.20 -7.20
N GLY A 50 -4.55 12.89 -6.23
CA GLY A 50 -5.92 13.41 -6.17
C GLY A 50 -6.90 12.70 -7.10
N GLY A 51 -6.45 11.64 -7.78
CA GLY A 51 -7.26 10.86 -8.71
C GLY A 51 -8.39 10.12 -8.00
N LYS A 52 -9.60 10.16 -8.56
CA LYS A 52 -10.70 9.33 -8.08
C LYS A 52 -10.42 7.87 -8.44
N LEU A 53 -10.33 7.03 -7.42
CA LEU A 53 -10.10 5.59 -7.58
C LEU A 53 -11.41 4.81 -7.70
N ASP A 54 -12.41 5.12 -6.86
CA ASP A 54 -13.68 4.38 -6.86
C ASP A 54 -14.84 5.19 -6.23
N THR A 55 -16.06 4.68 -6.35
CA THR A 55 -17.25 5.12 -5.64
C THR A 55 -18.14 3.94 -5.26
N PHE A 56 -18.28 3.70 -3.96
CA PHE A 56 -19.17 2.66 -3.44
C PHE A 56 -20.54 3.24 -3.12
N GLN A 57 -21.59 2.62 -3.65
CA GLN A 57 -22.95 2.86 -3.17
C GLN A 57 -23.17 2.09 -1.86
N ILE A 58 -23.71 2.77 -0.87
CA ILE A 58 -24.07 2.22 0.44
C ILE A 58 -25.57 2.43 0.69
N LYS A 59 -26.07 2.07 1.88
CA LYS A 59 -27.51 2.11 2.19
C LYS A 59 -27.99 3.43 2.80
N GLY A 60 -27.07 4.25 3.33
CA GLY A 60 -27.37 5.56 3.91
C GLY A 60 -26.11 6.40 4.08
N PRO A 61 -26.21 7.69 4.44
CA PRO A 61 -25.04 8.49 4.84
C PRO A 61 -24.28 7.82 5.99
N ALA A 62 -22.96 7.92 5.98
CA ALA A 62 -22.11 7.17 6.90
C ALA A 62 -21.07 8.04 7.63
N SER A 63 -20.84 7.69 8.89
CA SER A 63 -19.58 8.02 9.58
C SER A 63 -18.54 6.96 9.24
N LEU A 64 -17.31 7.38 8.94
CA LEU A 64 -16.23 6.48 8.52
C LEU A 64 -15.20 6.27 9.64
N HIS A 65 -14.82 5.02 9.86
CA HIS A 65 -13.77 4.65 10.82
C HIS A 65 -12.79 3.66 10.19
N ARG A 66 -11.49 3.87 10.33
CA ARG A 66 -10.48 2.90 9.86
C ARG A 66 -10.17 1.87 10.93
N SER A 67 -9.87 0.64 10.53
CA SER A 67 -9.18 -0.32 11.39
C SER A 67 -7.78 0.18 11.73
N GLU A 68 -7.22 -0.25 12.86
CA GLU A 68 -5.83 0.05 13.24
C GLU A 68 -4.82 -0.31 12.14
N SER A 69 -4.99 -1.48 11.52
CA SER A 69 -4.13 -1.92 10.39
C SER A 69 -4.32 -1.13 9.08
N GLY A 70 -5.31 -0.24 8.99
CA GLY A 70 -5.63 0.49 7.75
C GLY A 70 -6.23 -0.37 6.62
N ARG A 71 -6.29 -1.70 6.75
CA ARG A 71 -6.81 -2.62 5.71
C ARG A 71 -8.32 -2.53 5.48
N THR A 72 -9.06 -2.01 6.45
CA THR A 72 -10.52 -1.89 6.37
C THR A 72 -11.00 -0.52 6.82
N VAL A 73 -11.97 0.03 6.09
CA VAL A 73 -12.77 1.21 6.48
C VAL A 73 -14.21 0.75 6.75
N PHE A 74 -14.73 1.10 7.91
CA PHE A 74 -16.11 0.81 8.32
C PHE A 74 -16.99 2.03 8.08
N ALA A 75 -18.04 1.86 7.29
CA ALA A 75 -19.08 2.86 7.03
C ALA A 75 -20.31 2.56 7.92
N VAL A 76 -20.40 3.29 9.02
CA VAL A 76 -21.49 3.17 10.01
C VAL A 76 -22.67 4.03 9.56
N GLN A 77 -23.76 3.38 9.16
CA GLN A 77 -24.94 4.02 8.56
C GLN A 77 -26.10 3.95 9.56
N GLY A 78 -26.06 4.82 10.56
CA GLY A 78 -26.96 4.76 11.72
C GLY A 78 -28.46 4.77 11.34
N SER A 79 -28.85 5.63 10.39
CA SER A 79 -30.23 5.71 9.90
C SER A 79 -30.67 4.48 9.10
N ALA A 80 -29.74 3.74 8.50
CA ALA A 80 -29.99 2.52 7.74
C ALA A 80 -29.79 1.24 8.58
N GLY A 81 -29.38 1.35 9.85
CA GLY A 81 -29.22 0.22 10.76
C GLY A 81 -28.15 -0.80 10.31
N VAL A 82 -27.13 -0.36 9.56
CA VAL A 82 -26.12 -1.25 8.98
C VAL A 82 -24.71 -0.67 9.12
N VAL A 83 -23.71 -1.55 9.17
CA VAL A 83 -22.29 -1.20 9.03
C VAL A 83 -21.74 -1.96 7.83
N THR A 84 -21.12 -1.24 6.90
CA THR A 84 -20.45 -1.83 5.72
C THR A 84 -18.94 -1.78 5.92
N GLY A 85 -18.26 -2.91 5.78
CA GLY A 85 -16.80 -2.96 5.70
C GLY A 85 -16.34 -2.79 4.26
N ILE A 86 -15.38 -1.89 4.03
CA ILE A 86 -14.74 -1.63 2.74
C ILE A 86 -13.27 -1.99 2.88
N ALA A 87 -12.79 -2.93 2.06
CA ALA A 87 -11.36 -3.23 2.00
C ALA A 87 -10.63 -2.02 1.42
N SER A 88 -9.61 -1.53 2.10
CA SER A 88 -8.89 -0.34 1.65
C SER A 88 -8.05 -0.62 0.41
N GLY A 89 -7.73 -1.89 0.16
CA GLY A 89 -6.84 -2.36 -0.91
C GLY A 89 -5.37 -2.02 -0.68
N ILE A 90 -4.99 -1.60 0.53
CA ILE A 90 -3.61 -1.39 0.94
C ILE A 90 -3.28 -2.46 1.99
N SER A 91 -2.22 -3.22 1.73
CA SER A 91 -1.61 -4.15 2.68
C SER A 91 -0.12 -3.85 2.73
N PHE A 92 0.43 -3.81 3.94
CA PHE A 92 1.87 -3.77 4.14
C PHE A 92 2.23 -5.09 4.81
N GLU A 93 3.01 -5.91 4.13
CA GLU A 93 3.63 -7.08 4.75
C GLU A 93 4.95 -6.64 5.38
N ASP A 94 5.06 -6.82 6.71
CA ASP A 94 6.31 -6.67 7.43
C ASP A 94 7.21 -7.88 7.14
N HIS A 95 8.39 -7.61 6.60
CA HIS A 95 9.38 -8.63 6.27
C HIS A 95 10.45 -8.82 7.36
N GLY A 96 10.27 -8.23 8.54
CA GLY A 96 11.22 -8.35 9.66
C GLY A 96 12.56 -7.66 9.37
N GLU A 97 13.09 -6.95 10.36
CA GLU A 97 14.48 -6.49 10.35
C GLU A 97 15.46 -7.65 10.62
#